data_AF-A0A959LLH8-F1
#
_entry.id   AF-A0A959LLH8-F1
#
_cell.length_a   1.000
_cell.length_b   1.000
_cell.length_c   1.000
_cell.angle_alpha   90.00
_cell.angle_beta   90.00
_cell.angle_gamma   90.00
#
_symmetry.space_group_name_H-M   'P 1'
#
loop_
_entity.id
_entity.type
_entity.pdbx_description
1 polymer ?
#
loop_
_entity_poly.entity_id
_entity_poly.type
_entity_poly.pdbx_seq_one_letter_code
_entity_poly.pdbx_strand_id
1 'polypeptide(L)'
;MNERFEFPARIKKTSIALMVIGLLVLIIGGVTMLGSSDHNAQTRFWLVLLQTSVFFLLVTVASVFIQAAASLAQGGWLVAYKRVPEAIGANVWVFGLIAGIVLMYIAFGFNVGGHNPIYHWVHPEGDAVLEGKSAFLNKGMFAGFTIVTIALWAFFGRKFRALSLAQEKAPKNSTKIYWTMFKWSAGFLLVYALTQMSTTPWMWIMSIDAHWYSTMFSWYTFASAFVSGMAIIMLFVLTIKNQGQFELVSKEHIHDIGKFMFAFSIFWTYVWFDQYMLIWYSNIPEETTYFKIRQQGPYSLIWYAVFIINFCMP
;
A
#
# COMPACT_ATOMS: atom_id res chain seq x y z
N MET A 1 -34.31 6.65 -7.86
CA MET A 1 -33.28 7.54 -8.40
C MET A 1 -32.20 6.68 -9.02
N ASN A 2 -32.08 6.71 -10.36
CA ASN A 2 -30.95 6.10 -11.07
C ASN A 2 -29.86 7.17 -11.19
N GLU A 3 -29.33 7.63 -10.06
CA GLU A 3 -28.18 8.52 -10.04
C GLU A 3 -26.94 7.68 -10.35
N ARG A 4 -26.55 7.67 -11.62
CA ARG A 4 -25.29 7.10 -12.06
C ARG A 4 -24.27 8.22 -12.14
N PHE A 5 -23.07 7.95 -11.63
CA PHE A 5 -21.93 8.83 -11.82
C PHE A 5 -21.64 8.98 -13.33
N GLU A 6 -21.74 10.20 -13.85
CA GLU A 6 -21.41 10.49 -15.24
C GLU A 6 -19.96 10.96 -15.32
N PHE A 7 -19.10 10.12 -15.89
CA PHE A 7 -17.68 10.40 -15.95
C PHE A 7 -17.39 11.57 -16.91
N PRO A 8 -16.87 12.72 -16.44
CA PRO A 8 -16.65 13.86 -17.31
C PRO A 8 -15.64 13.55 -18.41
N ALA A 9 -15.94 13.95 -19.64
CA ALA A 9 -15.08 13.70 -20.80
C ALA A 9 -13.66 14.26 -20.60
N ARG A 10 -13.51 15.37 -19.87
CA ARG A 10 -12.21 15.95 -19.53
C ARG A 10 -11.38 15.02 -18.65
N ILE A 11 -11.96 14.47 -17.58
CA ILE A 11 -11.26 13.54 -16.67
C ILE A 11 -10.86 12.30 -17.44
N LYS A 12 -11.74 11.75 -18.28
CA LYS A 12 -11.41 10.63 -19.17
C LYS A 12 -10.18 10.89 -20.02
N LYS A 13 -10.14 12.02 -20.73
CA LYS A 13 -9.01 12.40 -21.60
C LYS A 13 -7.72 12.58 -20.80
N THR A 14 -7.79 13.27 -19.65
CA THR A 14 -6.63 13.46 -18.78
C THR A 14 -6.10 12.14 -18.23
N SER A 15 -6.96 11.22 -17.77
CA SER A 15 -6.55 9.90 -17.28
C SER A 15 -5.89 9.07 -18.38
N ILE A 16 -6.43 9.07 -19.61
CA ILE A 16 -5.83 8.37 -20.75
C ILE A 16 -4.46 8.97 -21.10
N ALA A 17 -4.35 10.31 -21.14
CA ALA A 17 -3.09 10.98 -21.42
C ALA A 17 -2.02 10.62 -20.37
N LEU A 18 -2.37 10.60 -19.08
CA LEU A 18 -1.45 10.21 -18.00
C LEU A 18 -1.04 8.73 -18.10
N MET A 19 -1.95 7.83 -18.49
CA MET A 19 -1.61 6.42 -18.73
C MET A 19 -0.63 6.26 -19.90
N VAL A 20 -0.84 7.00 -21.00
CA VAL A 20 0.06 6.98 -22.16
C VAL A 20 1.44 7.54 -21.79
N ILE A 21 1.50 8.67 -21.08
CA ILE A 21 2.76 9.25 -20.60
C ILE A 21 3.47 8.25 -19.68
N GLY A 22 2.75 7.63 -18.73
CA GLY A 22 3.31 6.62 -17.84
C GLY A 22 3.89 5.42 -18.60
N LEU A 23 3.19 4.93 -19.61
CA LEU A 23 3.67 3.84 -20.46
C LEU A 23 4.91 4.25 -21.27
N LEU A 24 4.94 5.46 -21.82
CA LEU A 24 6.10 5.98 -22.54
C LEU A 24 7.32 6.11 -21.63
N VAL A 25 7.15 6.65 -20.42
CA VAL A 25 8.24 6.75 -19.43
C VAL A 25 8.73 5.36 -19.02
N LEU A 26 7.83 4.38 -18.85
CA LEU A 26 8.20 3.00 -18.57
C LEU A 26 9.05 2.39 -19.69
N ILE A 27 8.64 2.59 -20.95
CA ILE A 27 9.39 2.09 -22.12
C ILE A 27 10.75 2.79 -22.23
N ILE A 28 10.80 4.10 -22.09
CA ILE A 28 12.05 4.88 -22.13
C ILE A 28 12.99 4.43 -21.00
N GLY A 29 12.48 4.29 -19.78
CA GLY A 29 13.24 3.77 -18.64
C GLY A 29 13.75 2.35 -18.89
N GLY A 30 12.93 1.49 -19.50
CA GLY A 30 13.33 0.14 -19.88
C GLY A 30 14.49 0.15 -20.88
N VAL A 31 14.38 0.91 -21.98
CA VAL A 31 15.43 0.99 -23.00
C VAL A 31 16.72 1.62 -22.46
N THR A 32 16.61 2.69 -21.68
CA THR A 32 17.77 3.45 -21.21
C THR A 32 18.46 2.82 -20.00
N MET A 33 17.71 2.30 -19.04
CA MET A 33 18.26 1.78 -17.78
C MET A 33 18.56 0.27 -17.88
N LEU A 34 17.64 -0.54 -18.42
CA LEU A 34 17.88 -1.99 -18.59
C LEU A 34 18.85 -2.28 -19.74
N GLY A 35 18.85 -1.44 -20.79
CA GLY A 35 19.78 -1.57 -21.91
C GLY A 35 21.21 -1.09 -21.60
N SER A 36 21.42 -0.43 -20.46
CA SER A 36 22.75 0.02 -20.04
C SER A 36 23.57 -1.11 -19.42
N SER A 37 24.90 -1.04 -19.54
CA SER A 37 25.82 -1.96 -18.85
C SER A 37 26.01 -1.64 -17.35
N ASP A 38 25.45 -0.52 -16.88
CA ASP A 38 25.55 -0.11 -15.48
C ASP A 38 24.55 -0.90 -14.61
N HIS A 39 25.08 -1.74 -13.74
CA HIS A 39 24.31 -2.58 -12.82
C HIS A 39 23.44 -1.74 -11.87
N ASN A 40 23.90 -0.54 -11.52
CA ASN A 40 23.15 0.38 -10.65
C ASN A 40 21.92 0.94 -11.37
N ALA A 41 22.04 1.28 -12.65
CA ALA A 41 20.91 1.76 -13.45
C ALA A 41 19.84 0.66 -13.60
N GLN A 42 20.25 -0.59 -13.89
CA GLN A 42 19.33 -1.72 -13.96
C GLN A 42 18.61 -1.96 -12.62
N THR A 43 19.34 -1.89 -11.51
CA THR A 43 18.79 -2.05 -10.16
C THR A 43 17.79 -0.94 -9.82
N ARG A 44 18.14 0.32 -10.14
CA ARG A 44 17.26 1.48 -9.92
C ARG A 44 15.94 1.37 -10.66
N PHE A 45 15.95 0.88 -11.90
CA PHE A 45 14.73 0.67 -12.68
C PHE A 45 13.73 -0.25 -11.93
N TRP A 46 14.21 -1.41 -11.46
CA TRP A 46 13.36 -2.36 -10.74
C TRP A 46 12.96 -1.87 -9.34
N LEU A 47 13.83 -1.17 -8.62
CA LEU A 47 13.49 -0.57 -7.32
C LEU A 47 12.37 0.46 -7.42
N VAL A 48 12.39 1.32 -8.44
CA VAL A 48 11.33 2.32 -8.67
C VAL A 48 10.00 1.63 -8.98
N LEU A 49 10.02 0.56 -9.78
CA LEU A 49 8.83 -0.24 -10.06
C LEU A 49 8.31 -0.96 -8.83
N LEU A 50 9.18 -1.54 -8.02
CA LEU A 50 8.82 -2.17 -6.74
C LEU A 50 8.14 -1.15 -5.84
N GLN A 51 8.78 0.00 -5.60
CA GLN A 51 8.23 1.05 -4.73
C GLN A 51 6.86 1.53 -5.22
N THR A 52 6.75 1.85 -6.52
CA THR A 52 5.53 2.43 -7.09
C THR A 52 4.38 1.42 -7.09
N SER A 53 4.65 0.18 -7.52
CA SER A 53 3.64 -0.88 -7.59
C SER A 53 3.12 -1.26 -6.19
N VAL A 54 4.01 -1.41 -5.22
CA VAL A 54 3.66 -1.66 -3.82
C VAL A 54 2.88 -0.48 -3.24
N PHE A 55 3.32 0.77 -3.45
CA PHE A 55 2.61 1.95 -2.95
C PHE A 55 1.14 1.98 -3.38
N PHE A 56 0.87 1.84 -4.69
CA PHE A 56 -0.52 1.86 -5.19
C PHE A 56 -1.33 0.65 -4.70
N LEU A 57 -0.72 -0.53 -4.61
CA LEU A 57 -1.36 -1.70 -4.01
C LEU A 57 -1.77 -1.41 -2.56
N LEU A 58 -0.85 -0.90 -1.74
CA LEU A 58 -1.08 -0.60 -0.32
C LEU A 58 -2.18 0.44 -0.11
N VAL A 59 -2.23 1.48 -0.95
CA VAL A 59 -3.32 2.47 -0.97
C VAL A 59 -4.67 1.81 -1.27
N THR A 60 -4.73 0.93 -2.28
CA THR A 60 -5.99 0.30 -2.66
C THR A 60 -6.52 -0.65 -1.58
N VAL A 61 -5.64 -1.41 -0.92
CA VAL A 61 -6.04 -2.27 0.20
C VAL A 61 -6.39 -1.46 1.46
N ALA A 62 -5.76 -0.31 1.70
CA ALA A 62 -6.16 0.61 2.77
C ALA A 62 -7.61 1.10 2.60
N SER A 63 -8.08 1.27 1.36
CA SER A 63 -9.48 1.58 1.06
C SER A 63 -10.43 0.43 1.44
N VAL A 64 -10.00 -0.82 1.28
CA VAL A 64 -10.75 -2.01 1.73
C VAL A 64 -10.76 -2.07 3.27
N PHE A 65 -9.64 -1.74 3.90
CA PHE A 65 -9.51 -1.68 5.36
C PHE A 65 -10.47 -0.69 6.00
N ILE A 66 -10.55 0.56 5.53
CA ILE A 66 -11.47 1.54 6.14
C ILE A 66 -12.94 1.11 6.01
N GLN A 67 -13.31 0.46 4.90
CA GLN A 67 -14.66 -0.09 4.73
C GLN A 67 -14.95 -1.21 5.74
N ALA A 68 -14.02 -2.14 5.90
CA ALA A 68 -14.17 -3.25 6.85
C ALA A 68 -14.20 -2.73 8.30
N ALA A 69 -13.29 -1.83 8.65
CA ALA A 69 -13.22 -1.23 9.97
C ALA A 69 -14.49 -0.44 10.32
N ALA A 70 -14.96 0.41 9.42
CA ALA A 70 -16.21 1.16 9.63
C ALA A 70 -17.43 0.24 9.68
N SER A 71 -17.48 -0.83 8.87
CA SER A 71 -18.57 -1.80 8.91
C SER A 71 -18.61 -2.55 10.25
N LEU A 72 -17.45 -2.94 10.77
CA LEU A 72 -17.34 -3.62 12.08
C LEU A 72 -17.67 -2.67 13.24
N ALA A 73 -17.25 -1.40 13.14
CA ALA A 73 -17.59 -0.35 14.09
C ALA A 73 -19.03 0.18 13.93
N GLN A 74 -19.78 -0.31 12.93
CA GLN A 74 -21.12 0.17 12.58
C GLN A 74 -21.18 1.69 12.33
N GLY A 75 -20.12 2.24 11.75
CA GLY A 75 -19.95 3.66 11.48
C GLY A 75 -20.87 4.15 10.35
N GLY A 76 -21.93 4.88 10.72
CA GLY A 76 -22.87 5.47 9.76
C GLY A 76 -22.28 6.59 8.88
N TRP A 77 -21.19 7.22 9.32
CA TRP A 77 -20.51 8.32 8.62
C TRP A 77 -19.90 7.89 7.27
N LEU A 78 -19.44 6.64 7.14
CA LEU A 78 -18.88 6.14 5.89
C LEU A 78 -19.96 5.96 4.80
N VAL A 79 -21.24 5.78 5.19
CA VAL A 79 -22.32 5.39 4.27
C VAL A 79 -22.53 6.41 3.16
N ALA A 80 -22.40 7.71 3.45
CA ALA A 80 -22.60 8.79 2.48
C ALA A 80 -21.62 8.72 1.31
N TYR A 81 -20.38 8.25 1.55
CA TYR A 81 -19.35 8.19 0.51
C TYR A 81 -18.76 6.80 0.28
N LYS A 82 -19.35 5.75 0.84
CA LYS A 82 -18.87 4.35 0.79
C LYS A 82 -18.52 3.85 -0.61
N ARG A 83 -19.18 4.38 -1.64
CA ARG A 83 -18.97 4.00 -3.05
C ARG A 83 -17.58 4.33 -3.56
N VAL A 84 -16.94 5.37 -3.01
CA VAL A 84 -15.58 5.78 -3.39
C VAL A 84 -14.54 4.76 -2.94
N PRO A 85 -14.38 4.43 -1.64
CA PRO A 85 -13.43 3.41 -1.23
C PRO A 85 -13.81 2.03 -1.78
N GLU A 86 -15.09 1.70 -1.97
CA GLU A 86 -15.51 0.45 -2.65
C GLU A 86 -14.97 0.37 -4.09
N ALA A 87 -15.02 1.48 -4.83
CA ALA A 87 -14.50 1.53 -6.20
C ALA A 87 -12.98 1.41 -6.25
N ILE A 88 -12.27 2.08 -5.33
CA ILE A 88 -10.80 1.99 -5.23
C ILE A 88 -10.39 0.55 -4.82
N GLY A 89 -10.99 0.03 -3.75
CA GLY A 89 -10.71 -1.29 -3.21
C GLY A 89 -11.07 -2.45 -4.13
N ALA A 90 -12.06 -2.28 -5.02
CA ALA A 90 -12.38 -3.28 -6.03
C ALA A 90 -11.27 -3.48 -7.07
N ASN A 91 -10.32 -2.53 -7.19
CA ASN A 91 -9.19 -2.60 -8.12
C ASN A 91 -7.91 -3.15 -7.50
N VAL A 92 -7.95 -3.62 -6.24
CA VAL A 92 -6.80 -4.26 -5.57
C VAL A 92 -6.22 -5.39 -6.41
N TRP A 93 -7.03 -6.14 -7.15
CA TRP A 93 -6.53 -7.21 -8.03
C TRP A 93 -5.64 -6.71 -9.17
N VAL A 94 -5.90 -5.50 -9.71
CA VAL A 94 -5.11 -4.93 -10.81
C VAL A 94 -3.74 -4.54 -10.29
N PHE A 95 -3.70 -3.72 -9.23
CA PHE A 95 -2.45 -3.28 -8.62
C PHE A 95 -1.70 -4.44 -7.97
N GLY A 96 -2.43 -5.42 -7.43
CA GLY A 96 -1.90 -6.65 -6.88
C GLY A 96 -1.21 -7.49 -7.95
N LEU A 97 -1.82 -7.65 -9.12
CA LEU A 97 -1.19 -8.37 -10.24
C LEU A 97 0.07 -7.66 -10.74
N ILE A 98 0.04 -6.32 -10.87
CA ILE A 98 1.23 -5.55 -11.27
C ILE A 98 2.36 -5.71 -10.25
N ALA A 99 2.08 -5.48 -8.97
CA ALA A 99 3.07 -5.64 -7.90
C ALA A 99 3.58 -7.08 -7.80
N GLY A 100 2.69 -8.07 -7.92
CA GLY A 100 3.03 -9.48 -7.92
C GLY A 100 3.97 -9.86 -9.07
N ILE A 101 3.72 -9.40 -10.29
CA ILE A 101 4.62 -9.63 -11.43
C ILE A 101 5.98 -9.00 -11.18
N VAL A 102 6.02 -7.75 -10.71
CA VAL A 102 7.27 -7.04 -10.42
C VAL A 102 8.07 -7.75 -9.32
N LEU A 103 7.44 -8.07 -8.18
CA LEU A 103 8.09 -8.75 -7.06
C LEU A 103 8.59 -10.15 -7.43
N MET A 104 7.79 -10.93 -8.15
CA MET A 104 8.17 -12.26 -8.60
C MET A 104 9.30 -12.19 -9.64
N TYR A 105 9.26 -11.24 -10.56
CA TYR A 105 10.36 -11.06 -11.50
C TYR A 105 11.64 -10.64 -10.78
N ILE A 106 11.56 -9.73 -9.80
CA ILE A 106 12.74 -9.32 -9.02
C ILE A 106 13.31 -10.51 -8.24
N ALA A 107 12.50 -11.31 -7.56
CA ALA A 107 12.99 -12.41 -6.72
C ALA A 107 13.52 -13.62 -7.51
N PHE A 108 12.98 -13.90 -8.71
CA PHE A 108 13.30 -15.10 -9.49
C PHE A 108 14.07 -14.84 -10.78
N GLY A 109 13.78 -13.73 -11.46
CA GLY A 109 14.29 -13.42 -12.80
C GLY A 109 15.43 -12.41 -12.80
N PHE A 110 15.41 -11.42 -11.90
CA PHE A 110 16.39 -10.35 -11.88
C PHE A 110 17.67 -10.78 -11.17
N ASN A 111 18.73 -10.98 -11.97
CA ASN A 111 20.07 -11.25 -11.47
C ASN A 111 21.06 -10.44 -12.31
N VAL A 112 21.98 -9.75 -11.67
CA VAL A 112 23.05 -9.00 -12.33
C VAL A 112 24.38 -9.44 -11.73
N GLY A 113 25.32 -9.88 -12.59
CA GLY A 113 26.61 -10.39 -12.13
C GLY A 113 26.56 -11.68 -11.29
N GLY A 114 25.49 -12.48 -11.41
CA GLY A 114 25.31 -13.71 -10.64
C GLY A 114 24.56 -13.53 -9.31
N HIS A 115 24.25 -12.28 -8.94
CA HIS A 115 23.63 -11.93 -7.66
C HIS A 115 22.33 -11.16 -7.87
N ASN A 116 21.49 -11.12 -6.83
CA ASN A 116 20.29 -10.28 -6.81
C ASN A 116 20.58 -9.00 -6.02
N PRO A 117 20.71 -7.84 -6.67
CA PRO A 117 21.10 -6.60 -5.99
C PRO A 117 19.98 -5.97 -5.15
N ILE A 118 18.74 -6.46 -5.24
CA ILE A 118 17.60 -5.97 -4.45
C ILE A 118 17.33 -6.88 -3.25
N TYR A 119 17.31 -8.20 -3.47
CA TYR A 119 17.05 -9.19 -2.44
C TYR A 119 18.27 -10.10 -2.29
N HIS A 120 19.26 -9.68 -1.50
CA HIS A 120 20.51 -10.46 -1.33
C HIS A 120 20.28 -11.86 -0.76
N TRP A 121 19.19 -12.09 -0.02
CA TRP A 121 18.83 -13.38 0.56
C TRP A 121 18.48 -14.44 -0.49
N VAL A 122 18.29 -14.04 -1.76
CA VAL A 122 18.07 -14.95 -2.90
C VAL A 122 19.30 -15.83 -3.17
N HIS A 123 20.50 -15.30 -2.92
CA HIS A 123 21.78 -16.01 -3.03
C HIS A 123 22.63 -15.70 -1.79
N PRO A 124 22.48 -16.45 -0.68
CA PRO A 124 23.09 -16.09 0.59
C PRO A 124 24.63 -16.29 0.66
N GLU A 125 25.26 -16.95 -0.31
CA GLU A 125 26.73 -17.03 -0.46
C GLU A 125 27.55 -17.41 0.80
N GLY A 126 26.98 -18.21 1.71
CA GLY A 126 27.65 -18.59 2.95
C GLY A 126 27.52 -17.56 4.08
N ASP A 127 26.65 -16.56 3.93
CA ASP A 127 26.27 -15.66 5.01
C ASP A 127 25.39 -16.39 6.04
N ALA A 128 25.97 -16.66 7.21
CA ALA A 128 25.32 -17.40 8.30
C ALA A 128 24.02 -16.75 8.79
N VAL A 129 23.88 -15.43 8.72
CA VAL A 129 22.66 -14.72 9.14
C VAL A 129 21.54 -14.96 8.13
N LEU A 130 21.85 -14.87 6.84
CA LEU A 130 20.87 -15.12 5.77
C LEU A 130 20.48 -16.60 5.70
N GLU A 131 21.45 -17.51 5.84
CA GLU A 131 21.19 -18.95 5.90
C GLU A 131 20.35 -19.33 7.11
N GLY A 132 20.59 -18.70 8.27
CA GLY A 132 19.76 -18.88 9.48
C GLY A 132 18.31 -18.41 9.29
N LYS A 133 18.07 -17.44 8.40
CA LYS A 133 16.73 -16.92 8.06
C LYS A 133 16.03 -17.72 6.95
N SER A 134 16.71 -18.66 6.29
CA SER A 134 16.21 -19.40 5.13
C SER A 134 14.91 -20.17 5.37
N ALA A 135 14.65 -20.59 6.62
CA ALA A 135 13.42 -21.26 7.02
C ALA A 135 12.17 -20.38 6.80
N PHE A 136 12.31 -19.05 6.87
CA PHE A 136 11.24 -18.09 6.61
C PHE A 136 11.45 -17.33 5.30
N LEU A 137 12.69 -16.89 5.06
CA LEU A 137 13.08 -16.06 3.94
C LEU A 137 13.73 -16.92 2.85
N ASN A 138 12.88 -17.53 2.03
CA ASN A 138 13.27 -18.28 0.84
C ASN A 138 12.31 -18.00 -0.32
N LYS A 139 12.73 -18.34 -1.54
CA LYS A 139 11.96 -18.10 -2.77
C LYS A 139 10.55 -18.70 -2.71
N GLY A 140 10.42 -19.92 -2.18
CA GLY A 140 9.15 -20.64 -2.11
C GLY A 140 8.15 -19.94 -1.18
N MET A 141 8.58 -19.57 0.03
CA MET A 141 7.75 -18.83 0.99
C MET A 141 7.43 -17.43 0.49
N PHE A 142 8.42 -16.71 -0.06
CA PHE A 142 8.18 -15.39 -0.64
C PHE A 142 7.10 -15.45 -1.73
N ALA A 143 7.18 -16.40 -2.65
CA ALA A 143 6.18 -16.59 -3.70
C ALA A 143 4.81 -16.99 -3.13
N GLY A 144 4.78 -17.96 -2.21
CA GLY A 144 3.56 -18.44 -1.58
C GLY A 144 2.82 -17.32 -0.84
N PHE A 145 3.51 -16.59 0.04
CA PHE A 145 2.94 -15.46 0.77
C PHE A 145 2.49 -14.34 -0.17
N THR A 146 3.27 -14.03 -1.21
CA THR A 146 2.92 -12.98 -2.19
C THR A 146 1.63 -13.33 -2.93
N ILE A 147 1.55 -14.55 -3.49
CA ILE A 147 0.38 -15.02 -4.24
C ILE A 147 -0.85 -15.08 -3.33
N VAL A 148 -0.73 -15.70 -2.14
CA VAL A 148 -1.84 -15.84 -1.19
C VAL A 148 -2.33 -14.47 -0.72
N THR A 149 -1.43 -13.56 -0.35
CA THR A 149 -1.78 -12.21 0.11
C THR A 149 -2.55 -11.45 -0.98
N ILE A 150 -2.01 -11.39 -2.20
CA ILE A 150 -2.66 -10.68 -3.30
C ILE A 150 -4.00 -11.31 -3.65
N ALA A 151 -4.09 -12.65 -3.68
CA ALA A 151 -5.32 -13.36 -3.97
C ALA A 151 -6.40 -13.09 -2.92
N LEU A 152 -6.04 -13.12 -1.63
CA LEU A 152 -6.96 -12.82 -0.53
C LEU A 152 -7.45 -11.37 -0.61
N TRP A 153 -6.55 -10.39 -0.75
CA TRP A 153 -6.94 -8.98 -0.83
C TRP A 153 -7.81 -8.70 -2.06
N ALA A 154 -7.47 -9.27 -3.22
CA ALA A 154 -8.27 -9.20 -4.44
C ALA A 154 -9.66 -9.82 -4.25
N PHE A 155 -9.74 -10.97 -3.59
CA PHE A 155 -10.99 -11.64 -3.26
C PHE A 155 -11.88 -10.76 -2.39
N PHE A 156 -11.34 -10.22 -1.27
CA PHE A 156 -12.11 -9.38 -0.36
C PHE A 156 -12.56 -8.06 -1.01
N GLY A 157 -11.70 -7.40 -1.76
CA GLY A 157 -12.05 -6.18 -2.50
C GLY A 157 -13.22 -6.39 -3.46
N ARG A 158 -13.20 -7.49 -4.24
CA ARG A 158 -14.32 -7.86 -5.12
C ARG A 158 -15.55 -8.31 -4.33
N LYS A 159 -15.38 -9.06 -3.24
CA LYS A 159 -16.45 -9.58 -2.39
C LYS A 159 -17.25 -8.46 -1.75
N PHE A 160 -16.60 -7.44 -1.18
CA PHE A 160 -17.31 -6.29 -0.60
C PHE A 160 -18.08 -5.51 -1.65
N ARG A 161 -17.51 -5.28 -2.83
CA ARG A 161 -18.26 -4.68 -3.95
C ARG A 161 -19.48 -5.51 -4.34
N ALA A 162 -19.32 -6.84 -4.47
CA ALA A 162 -20.43 -7.72 -4.82
C ALA A 162 -21.55 -7.72 -3.76
N LEU A 163 -21.19 -7.75 -2.47
CA LEU A 163 -22.16 -7.64 -1.37
C LEU A 163 -22.86 -6.28 -1.36
N SER A 164 -22.12 -5.20 -1.63
CA SER A 164 -22.67 -3.86 -1.66
C SER A 164 -23.65 -3.64 -2.83
N LEU A 165 -23.40 -4.26 -3.98
CA LEU A 165 -24.35 -4.28 -5.11
C LEU A 165 -25.56 -5.19 -4.82
N ALA A 166 -25.35 -6.31 -4.13
CA ALA A 166 -26.46 -7.18 -3.72
C ALA A 166 -27.38 -6.49 -2.70
N GLN A 167 -26.82 -5.64 -1.83
CA GLN A 167 -27.57 -4.84 -0.87
C GLN A 167 -28.52 -3.84 -1.55
N GLU A 168 -28.13 -3.26 -2.69
CA GLU A 168 -29.00 -2.36 -3.47
C GLU A 168 -30.21 -3.08 -4.09
N LYS A 169 -30.04 -4.35 -4.46
CA LYS A 169 -31.10 -5.17 -5.08
C LYS A 169 -31.97 -5.89 -4.06
N ALA A 170 -31.58 -5.90 -2.79
CA ALA A 170 -32.31 -6.59 -1.74
C ALA A 170 -33.64 -5.88 -1.40
N PRO A 171 -34.64 -6.60 -0.87
CA PRO A 171 -35.86 -5.99 -0.38
C PRO A 171 -35.56 -4.88 0.64
N LYS A 172 -36.31 -3.78 0.56
CA LYS A 172 -36.23 -2.70 1.56
C LYS A 172 -36.38 -3.31 2.96
N ASN A 173 -35.54 -2.87 3.90
CA ASN A 173 -35.44 -3.36 5.29
C ASN A 173 -34.80 -4.75 5.51
N SER A 174 -34.27 -5.40 4.48
CA SER A 174 -33.50 -6.64 4.68
C SER A 174 -32.13 -6.37 5.30
N THR A 175 -31.89 -6.87 6.51
CA THR A 175 -30.60 -6.73 7.23
C THR A 175 -29.63 -7.89 6.98
N LYS A 176 -30.05 -8.93 6.25
CA LYS A 176 -29.27 -10.16 6.05
C LYS A 176 -27.91 -9.89 5.40
N ILE A 177 -27.88 -9.03 4.38
CA ILE A 177 -26.64 -8.71 3.65
C ILE A 177 -25.73 -7.83 4.50
N TYR A 178 -26.29 -6.91 5.30
CA TYR A 178 -25.53 -6.10 6.25
C TYR A 178 -24.76 -6.97 7.24
N TRP A 179 -25.43 -7.93 7.89
CA TRP A 179 -24.77 -8.87 8.81
C TRP A 179 -23.78 -9.80 8.12
N THR A 180 -24.00 -10.11 6.85
CA THR A 180 -23.04 -10.87 6.05
C THR A 180 -21.78 -10.02 5.82
N MET A 181 -21.93 -8.75 5.43
CA MET A 181 -20.81 -7.81 5.26
C MET A 181 -20.05 -7.61 6.58
N PHE A 182 -20.74 -7.53 7.72
CA PHE A 182 -20.12 -7.45 9.04
C PHE A 182 -19.20 -8.65 9.32
N LYS A 183 -19.67 -9.88 9.09
CA LYS A 183 -18.86 -11.10 9.27
C LYS A 183 -17.65 -11.16 8.34
N TRP A 184 -17.84 -10.81 7.06
CA TRP A 184 -16.73 -10.73 6.11
C TRP A 184 -15.75 -9.62 6.46
N SER A 185 -16.19 -8.52 7.07
CA SER A 185 -15.33 -7.44 7.55
C SER A 185 -14.42 -7.91 8.69
N ALA A 186 -14.96 -8.65 9.65
CA ALA A 186 -14.15 -9.28 10.71
C ALA A 186 -13.09 -10.23 10.12
N GLY A 187 -13.48 -11.09 9.17
CA GLY A 187 -12.56 -11.99 8.48
C GLY A 187 -11.47 -11.25 7.69
N PHE A 188 -11.82 -10.17 7.00
CA PHE A 188 -10.86 -9.35 6.28
C PHE A 188 -9.85 -8.69 7.23
N LEU A 189 -10.31 -8.11 8.34
CA LEU A 189 -9.43 -7.44 9.29
C LEU A 189 -8.39 -8.39 9.90
N LEU A 190 -8.77 -9.65 10.16
CA LEU A 190 -7.82 -10.68 10.58
C LEU A 190 -6.78 -10.97 9.48
N VAL A 191 -7.22 -11.15 8.24
CA VAL A 191 -6.32 -11.37 7.10
C VAL A 191 -5.39 -10.18 6.93
N TYR A 192 -5.91 -8.96 7.00
CA TYR A 192 -5.16 -7.72 6.86
C TYR A 192 -4.12 -7.54 7.98
N ALA A 193 -4.46 -7.92 9.21
CA ALA A 193 -3.53 -7.90 10.34
C ALA A 193 -2.36 -8.88 10.14
N LEU A 194 -2.64 -10.12 9.71
CA LEU A 194 -1.62 -11.15 9.49
C LEU A 194 -0.75 -10.90 8.24
N THR A 195 -1.29 -10.19 7.25
CA THR A 195 -0.59 -9.86 6.00
C THR A 195 0.02 -8.47 6.08
N GLN A 196 -0.76 -7.41 5.87
CA GLN A 196 -0.27 -6.04 5.77
C GLN A 196 0.38 -5.51 7.05
N MET A 197 -0.17 -5.84 8.22
CA MET A 197 0.39 -5.37 9.51
C MET A 197 1.47 -6.32 10.06
N SER A 198 1.95 -7.28 9.27
CA SER A 198 2.90 -8.29 9.70
C SER A 198 3.76 -8.78 8.52
N THR A 199 3.43 -9.93 7.93
CA THR A 199 4.30 -10.66 6.98
C THR A 199 4.61 -9.94 5.67
N THR A 200 3.69 -9.12 5.15
CA THR A 200 3.85 -8.48 3.84
C THR A 200 4.95 -7.41 3.84
N PRO A 201 4.98 -6.43 4.76
CA PRO A 201 6.12 -5.51 4.88
C PRO A 201 7.46 -6.20 5.12
N TRP A 202 7.48 -7.30 5.89
CA TRP A 202 8.70 -8.06 6.13
C TRP A 202 9.25 -8.67 4.84
N MET A 203 8.40 -9.36 4.09
CA MET A 203 8.80 -10.03 2.85
C MET A 203 9.13 -9.03 1.76
N TRP A 204 8.30 -8.02 1.51
CA TRP A 204 8.44 -7.19 0.31
C TRP A 204 9.40 -6.02 0.47
N ILE A 205 9.52 -5.44 1.66
CA ILE A 205 10.24 -4.17 1.85
C ILE A 205 11.41 -4.35 2.83
N MET A 206 11.17 -4.94 4.01
CA MET A 206 12.23 -5.11 5.01
C MET A 206 13.33 -6.06 4.51
N SER A 207 12.97 -7.12 3.81
CA SER A 207 13.93 -8.11 3.27
C SER A 207 14.86 -7.57 2.18
N ILE A 208 14.68 -6.34 1.70
CA ILE A 208 15.66 -5.66 0.84
C ILE A 208 17.00 -5.55 1.59
N ASP A 209 16.93 -5.36 2.91
CA ASP A 209 18.08 -5.42 3.81
C ASP A 209 17.79 -6.50 4.86
N ALA A 210 18.08 -7.76 4.54
CA ALA A 210 17.75 -8.90 5.38
C ALA A 210 18.71 -9.09 6.57
N HIS A 211 19.77 -8.30 6.71
CA HIS A 211 20.53 -8.19 7.96
C HIS A 211 19.77 -7.37 9.00
N TRP A 212 19.09 -6.30 8.55
CA TRP A 212 18.29 -5.45 9.40
C TRP A 212 16.91 -6.05 9.74
N TYR A 213 16.42 -5.79 10.95
CA TYR A 213 15.07 -6.18 11.37
C TYR A 213 14.48 -5.15 12.34
N SER A 214 13.15 -5.00 12.31
CA SER A 214 12.43 -4.14 13.25
C SER A 214 10.98 -4.56 13.40
N THR A 215 10.53 -4.74 14.64
CA THR A 215 9.15 -5.15 14.96
C THR A 215 8.13 -4.07 14.61
N MET A 216 8.50 -2.79 14.70
CA MET A 216 7.61 -1.65 14.39
C MET A 216 7.45 -1.37 12.89
N PHE A 217 8.26 -2.02 12.03
CA PHE A 217 8.30 -1.72 10.60
C PHE A 217 6.96 -1.96 9.89
N SER A 218 6.21 -2.99 10.28
CA SER A 218 4.91 -3.27 9.68
C SER A 218 3.83 -2.27 10.10
N TRP A 219 3.87 -1.80 11.35
CA TRP A 219 3.00 -0.74 11.85
C TRP A 219 3.29 0.60 11.15
N TYR A 220 4.57 0.90 10.94
CA TYR A 220 5.01 2.07 10.17
C TYR A 220 4.47 2.03 8.73
N THR A 221 4.60 0.88 8.08
CA THR A 221 4.11 0.67 6.71
C THR A 221 2.58 0.76 6.63
N PHE A 222 1.87 0.23 7.62
CA PHE A 222 0.42 0.36 7.75
C PHE A 222 -0.02 1.82 7.89
N ALA A 223 0.56 2.57 8.84
CA ALA A 223 0.23 3.98 9.05
C ALA A 223 0.44 4.80 7.77
N SER A 224 1.58 4.58 7.10
CA SER A 224 1.94 5.25 5.84
C SER A 224 0.91 4.97 4.73
N ALA A 225 0.51 3.71 4.57
CA ALA A 225 -0.48 3.29 3.59
C ALA A 225 -1.87 3.84 3.90
N PHE A 226 -2.26 3.85 5.18
CA PHE A 226 -3.59 4.30 5.61
C PHE A 226 -3.79 5.80 5.41
N VAL A 227 -2.82 6.64 5.82
CA VAL A 227 -2.88 8.10 5.59
C VAL A 227 -2.96 8.41 4.10
N SER A 228 -2.11 7.75 3.29
CA SER A 228 -2.12 7.91 1.83
C SER A 228 -3.44 7.45 1.19
N GLY A 229 -4.00 6.34 1.68
CA GLY A 229 -5.31 5.82 1.25
C GLY A 229 -6.44 6.79 1.57
N MET A 230 -6.48 7.35 2.77
CA MET A 230 -7.47 8.34 3.18
C MET A 230 -7.35 9.64 2.37
N ALA A 231 -6.14 10.10 2.07
CA ALA A 231 -5.91 11.25 1.20
C ALA A 231 -6.47 11.02 -0.21
N ILE A 232 -6.24 9.84 -0.79
CA ILE A 232 -6.78 9.48 -2.12
C ILE A 232 -8.30 9.40 -2.08
N ILE A 233 -8.90 8.81 -1.04
CA ILE A 233 -10.35 8.83 -0.84
C ILE A 233 -10.86 10.27 -0.79
N MET A 234 -10.24 11.17 -0.01
CA MET A 234 -10.61 12.58 0.07
C MET A 234 -10.56 13.26 -1.31
N LEU A 235 -9.49 13.05 -2.08
CA LEU A 235 -9.34 13.63 -3.42
C LEU A 235 -10.47 13.19 -4.36
N PHE A 236 -10.84 11.91 -4.36
CA PHE A 236 -11.97 11.44 -5.17
C PHE A 236 -13.31 12.00 -4.68
N VAL A 237 -13.55 11.99 -3.36
CA VAL A 237 -14.78 12.54 -2.76
C VAL A 237 -14.96 14.01 -3.15
N LEU A 238 -13.91 14.83 -2.99
CA LEU A 238 -13.93 16.25 -3.34
C LEU A 238 -14.11 16.46 -4.84
N THR A 239 -13.43 15.68 -5.67
CA THR A 239 -13.52 15.79 -7.13
C THR A 239 -14.94 15.53 -7.63
N ILE A 240 -15.62 14.49 -7.12
CA ILE A 240 -17.00 14.15 -7.49
C ILE A 240 -17.97 15.19 -6.91
N LYS A 241 -17.76 15.63 -5.66
CA LYS A 241 -18.60 16.65 -5.02
C LYS A 241 -18.53 17.99 -5.75
N ASN A 242 -17.34 18.43 -6.18
CA ASN A 242 -17.16 19.67 -6.93
C ASN A 242 -17.81 19.63 -8.33
N GLN A 243 -18.18 18.46 -8.82
CA GLN A 243 -18.96 18.28 -10.06
C GLN A 243 -20.48 18.28 -9.83
N GLY A 244 -20.93 18.41 -8.57
CA GLY A 244 -22.34 18.36 -8.22
C GLY A 244 -22.95 16.95 -8.19
N GLN A 245 -22.16 15.90 -8.37
CA GLN A 245 -22.65 14.51 -8.45
C GLN A 245 -22.63 13.77 -7.09
N PHE A 246 -22.50 14.50 -5.97
CA PHE A 246 -22.36 13.90 -4.64
C PHE A 246 -23.12 14.66 -3.54
N GLU A 247 -24.43 14.81 -3.74
CA GLU A 247 -25.30 15.62 -2.87
C GLU A 247 -25.37 15.13 -1.43
N LEU A 248 -25.30 13.81 -1.21
CA LEU A 248 -25.36 13.20 0.13
C LEU A 248 -24.14 13.56 1.02
N VAL A 249 -23.02 13.95 0.43
CA VAL A 249 -21.80 14.27 1.18
C VAL A 249 -21.88 15.71 1.67
N SER A 250 -22.10 15.89 2.97
CA SER A 250 -22.06 17.20 3.64
C SER A 250 -20.62 17.68 3.93
N LYS A 251 -20.47 18.87 4.54
CA LYS A 251 -19.17 19.36 5.03
C LYS A 251 -18.65 18.51 6.20
N GLU A 252 -19.54 18.00 7.05
CA GLU A 252 -19.18 17.15 8.19
C GLU A 252 -18.49 15.86 7.74
N HIS A 253 -18.96 15.22 6.67
CA HIS A 253 -18.31 14.03 6.13
C HIS A 253 -16.88 14.31 5.65
N ILE A 254 -16.64 15.47 5.03
CA ILE A 254 -15.29 15.88 4.60
C ILE A 254 -14.41 16.14 5.83
N HIS A 255 -14.96 16.82 6.83
CA HIS A 255 -14.29 17.08 8.09
C HIS A 255 -13.90 15.78 8.80
N ASP A 256 -14.76 14.76 8.80
CA ASP A 256 -14.45 13.45 9.38
C ASP A 256 -13.34 12.71 8.64
N ILE A 257 -13.31 12.74 7.30
CA ILE A 257 -12.17 12.19 6.53
C ILE A 257 -10.88 12.94 6.92
N GLY A 258 -10.96 14.27 7.09
CA GLY A 258 -9.86 15.12 7.54
C GLY A 258 -9.36 14.74 8.94
N LYS A 259 -10.26 14.49 9.90
CA LYS A 259 -9.90 14.02 11.25
C LYS A 259 -9.13 12.70 11.20
N PHE A 260 -9.57 11.74 10.36
CA PHE A 260 -8.85 10.48 10.19
C PHE A 260 -7.45 10.69 9.60
N MET A 261 -7.31 11.54 8.58
CA MET A 261 -6.00 11.87 8.01
C MET A 261 -5.08 12.52 9.04
N PHE A 262 -5.57 13.52 9.78
CA PHE A 262 -4.83 14.22 10.81
C PHE A 262 -4.41 13.28 11.96
N ALA A 263 -5.37 12.54 12.54
CA ALA A 263 -5.08 11.62 13.62
C ALA A 263 -4.06 10.53 13.22
N PHE A 264 -4.17 9.98 12.01
CA PHE A 264 -3.22 8.98 11.55
C PHE A 264 -1.88 9.57 11.09
N SER A 265 -1.79 10.85 10.75
CA SER A 265 -0.50 11.53 10.53
C SER A 265 0.30 11.67 11.84
N ILE A 266 -0.40 11.96 12.96
CA ILE A 266 0.20 11.94 14.30
C ILE A 266 0.61 10.51 14.66
N PHE A 267 -0.25 9.51 14.43
CA PHE A 267 0.10 8.10 14.67
C PHE A 267 1.29 7.65 13.83
N TRP A 268 1.37 8.06 12.56
CA TRP A 268 2.52 7.79 11.69
C TRP A 268 3.79 8.39 12.29
N THR A 269 3.73 9.63 12.77
CA THR A 269 4.87 10.32 13.39
C THR A 269 5.32 9.62 14.66
N TYR A 270 4.37 9.19 15.48
CA TYR A 270 4.62 8.40 16.68
C TYR A 270 5.41 7.13 16.35
N VAL A 271 4.95 6.32 15.39
CA VAL A 271 5.63 5.09 15.02
C VAL A 271 6.99 5.34 14.35
N TRP A 272 7.08 6.37 13.51
CA TRP A 272 8.35 6.79 12.88
C TRP A 272 9.39 7.19 13.93
N PHE A 273 8.98 7.99 14.92
CA PHE A 273 9.85 8.44 15.99
C PHE A 273 10.22 7.30 16.93
N ASP A 274 9.28 6.48 17.37
CA ASP A 274 9.54 5.35 18.27
C ASP A 274 10.51 4.35 17.64
N GLN A 275 10.33 4.03 16.35
CA GLN A 275 11.24 3.14 15.64
C GLN A 275 12.67 3.70 15.58
N TYR A 276 12.81 4.99 15.27
CA TYR A 276 14.10 5.66 15.24
C TYR A 276 14.73 5.76 16.63
N MET A 277 13.98 6.27 17.62
CA MET A 277 14.45 6.56 18.96
C MET A 277 14.95 5.30 19.67
N LEU A 278 14.23 4.18 19.57
CA LEU A 278 14.64 2.94 20.23
C LEU A 278 15.96 2.39 19.65
N ILE A 279 16.12 2.42 18.33
CA ILE A 279 17.35 1.97 17.67
C ILE A 279 18.51 2.94 17.96
N TRP A 280 18.25 4.25 17.91
CA TRP A 280 19.23 5.27 18.23
C TRP A 280 19.70 5.20 19.68
N TYR A 281 18.79 4.97 20.62
CA TYR A 281 19.08 4.91 22.06
C TYR A 281 19.91 3.67 22.43
N SER A 282 19.55 2.49 21.91
CA SER A 282 20.27 1.24 22.17
C SER A 282 21.60 1.16 21.41
N ASN A 283 21.67 1.83 20.26
CA ASN A 283 22.85 1.97 19.40
C ASN A 283 23.58 0.64 19.07
N ILE A 284 22.82 -0.43 18.81
CA ILE A 284 23.37 -1.72 18.38
C ILE A 284 23.94 -1.57 16.95
N PRO A 285 25.20 -1.95 16.68
CA PRO A 285 25.85 -1.68 15.40
C PRO A 285 25.10 -2.21 14.16
N GLU A 286 24.53 -3.41 14.25
CA GLU A 286 23.79 -4.03 13.14
C GLU A 286 22.52 -3.25 12.77
N GLU A 287 21.79 -2.72 13.75
CA GLU A 287 20.52 -2.04 13.54
C GLU A 287 20.69 -0.55 13.17
N THR A 288 21.77 0.07 13.65
CA THR A 288 22.02 1.51 13.53
C THR A 288 22.51 1.96 12.16
N THR A 289 23.20 1.09 11.42
CA THR A 289 23.67 1.37 10.05
C THR A 289 22.52 1.80 9.14
N TYR A 290 21.34 1.20 9.30
CA TYR A 290 20.12 1.54 8.59
C TYR A 290 19.76 3.03 8.68
N PHE A 291 19.81 3.60 9.88
CA PHE A 291 19.50 5.02 10.09
C PHE A 291 20.69 5.92 9.80
N LYS A 292 21.92 5.47 10.07
CA LYS A 292 23.13 6.26 9.85
C LYS A 292 23.26 6.70 8.39
N ILE A 293 23.11 5.78 7.44
CA ILE A 293 23.20 6.10 6.00
C ILE A 293 22.05 7.01 5.52
N ARG A 294 20.90 6.99 6.21
CA ARG A 294 19.72 7.80 5.87
C ARG A 294 19.80 9.20 6.46
N GLN A 295 20.27 9.34 7.70
CA GLN A 295 20.34 10.59 8.43
C GLN A 295 21.59 11.41 8.09
N GLN A 296 22.74 10.75 7.87
CA GLN A 296 24.04 11.40 7.62
C GLN A 296 24.53 11.23 6.18
N GLY A 297 23.88 10.35 5.39
CA GLY A 297 24.27 10.08 4.03
C GLY A 297 23.56 10.96 2.98
N PRO A 298 23.58 10.53 1.70
CA PRO A 298 23.03 11.30 0.58
C PRO A 298 21.53 11.61 0.69
N TYR A 299 20.79 10.85 1.49
CA TYR A 299 19.34 10.98 1.65
C TYR A 299 18.92 11.76 2.91
N SER A 300 19.87 12.41 3.60
CA SER A 300 19.64 13.19 4.83
C SER A 300 18.55 14.25 4.68
N LEU A 301 18.59 15.01 3.59
CA LEU A 301 17.56 16.01 3.27
C LEU A 301 16.16 15.38 3.22
N ILE A 302 16.03 14.24 2.52
CA ILE A 302 14.74 13.54 2.38
C ILE A 302 14.29 13.01 3.74
N TRP A 303 15.22 12.49 4.55
CA TRP A 303 14.90 11.96 5.88
C TRP A 303 14.29 13.03 6.80
N TYR A 304 14.87 14.24 6.84
CA TYR A 304 14.29 15.35 7.61
C TYR A 304 13.03 15.94 6.97
N ALA A 305 12.98 16.03 5.64
CA ALA A 305 11.80 16.53 4.92
C ALA A 305 10.57 15.66 5.15
N VAL A 306 10.74 14.34 5.26
CA VAL A 306 9.67 13.39 5.55
C VAL A 306 9.00 13.71 6.90
N PHE A 307 9.76 14.09 7.93
CA PHE A 307 9.18 14.54 9.20
C PHE A 307 8.37 15.83 9.03
N ILE A 308 8.93 16.85 8.36
CA ILE A 308 8.24 18.15 8.18
C ILE A 308 6.94 17.98 7.38
N ILE A 309 6.97 17.24 6.28
CA ILE A 309 5.84 17.06 5.37
C ILE A 309 4.72 16.23 6.00
N ASN A 310 5.06 15.20 6.78
CA ASN A 310 4.06 14.26 7.32
C ASN A 310 3.61 14.59 8.75
N PHE A 311 4.31 15.49 9.45
CA PHE A 311 3.94 15.91 10.81
C PHE A 311 3.66 17.41 10.95
N CYS A 312 4.54 18.27 10.45
CA CYS A 312 4.42 19.71 10.70
C CYS A 312 3.45 20.41 9.74
N MET A 313 3.28 19.90 8.52
CA MET A 313 2.39 20.47 7.50
C MET A 313 0.90 20.08 7.64
N PRO A 314 0.54 18.81 7.93
CA PRO A 314 -0.86 18.38 8.03
C PRO A 314 -1.58 18.95 9.27
#